data_AF-A0AAU9WRR2-F1
#
_entry.id   AF-A0AAU9WRR2-F1
#
_cell.length_a   1.000
_cell.length_b   1.000
_cell.length_c   1.000
_cell.angle_alpha   90.00
_cell.angle_beta   90.00
_cell.angle_gamma   90.00
#
_symmetry.space_group_name_H-M   'P 1'
#
loop_
_entity.id
_entity.type
_entity.pdbx_description
1 polymer ?
#
loop_
_entity_poly.entity_id
_entity_poly.type
_entity_poly.pdbx_seq_one_letter_code
_entity_poly.pdbx_strand_id
1 'polypeptide(L)'
;MTPVRGSRRLRRQDVEEQRAPYDCFICLTPITVNMYDAAATPCCTRQVHRACYQQHAHALAACGHCRRQFATQAAISLRNPLINEDLAIREVQRQQAIQDLEALLQPGALEARIQQVCVFFYFTNRCLREHLRKI
;
A
#
# COMPACT_ATOMS: atom_id res chain seq x y z
N MET A 1 2.48 -26.04 -35.29
CA MET A 1 3.20 -24.88 -34.72
C MET A 1 3.46 -23.89 -35.85
N THR A 2 2.92 -22.68 -35.77
CA THR A 2 3.17 -21.62 -36.77
C THR A 2 4.51 -20.95 -36.50
N PRO A 3 5.34 -20.66 -37.53
CA PRO A 3 6.62 -20.01 -37.32
C PRO A 3 6.39 -18.55 -36.93
N VAL A 4 6.86 -18.16 -35.74
CA VAL A 4 6.85 -16.77 -35.29
C VAL A 4 7.69 -15.93 -36.25
N ARG A 5 7.12 -14.86 -36.81
CA ARG A 5 7.80 -13.96 -37.76
C ARG A 5 8.83 -13.11 -37.00
N GLY A 6 10.03 -13.66 -36.80
CA GLY A 6 11.14 -12.95 -36.16
C GLY A 6 11.82 -11.93 -37.07
N SER A 7 12.25 -10.81 -36.48
CA SER A 7 13.04 -9.76 -37.14
C SER A 7 14.31 -10.35 -37.77
N ARG A 8 14.58 -10.03 -39.06
CA ARG A 8 15.81 -10.46 -39.75
C ARG A 8 17.08 -9.95 -39.09
N ARG A 9 17.03 -8.81 -38.39
CA ARG A 9 18.19 -8.22 -37.70
C ARG A 9 18.71 -9.09 -36.55
N LEU A 10 17.84 -9.86 -35.89
CA LEU A 10 18.19 -10.64 -34.70
C LEU A 10 18.62 -12.09 -35.02
N ARG A 11 18.55 -12.52 -36.28
CA ARG A 11 18.88 -13.91 -36.68
C ARG A 11 20.36 -14.29 -36.56
N ARG A 12 21.24 -13.32 -36.33
CA ARG A 12 22.70 -13.51 -36.19
C ARG A 12 23.21 -13.14 -34.80
N GLN A 13 22.32 -12.78 -33.88
CA GLN A 13 22.69 -12.68 -32.48
C GLN A 13 22.47 -14.06 -31.88
N ASP A 14 23.53 -14.65 -31.36
CA ASP A 14 23.40 -15.74 -30.41
C ASP A 14 22.49 -15.25 -29.29
N VAL A 15 21.46 -16.03 -28.97
CA VAL A 15 20.64 -15.75 -27.79
C VAL A 15 21.61 -15.80 -26.61
N GLU A 16 21.74 -14.70 -25.89
CA GLU A 16 22.45 -14.73 -24.61
C GLU A 16 21.75 -15.77 -23.74
N GLU A 17 22.33 -16.97 -23.65
CA GLU A 17 21.96 -17.98 -22.69
C GLU A 17 22.25 -17.39 -21.31
N GLN A 18 21.24 -16.77 -20.72
CA GLN A 18 21.26 -16.46 -19.30
C GLN A 18 21.39 -17.78 -18.55
N ARG A 19 22.64 -18.06 -18.16
CA ARG A 19 23.06 -19.20 -17.36
C ARG A 19 22.12 -19.40 -16.17
N ALA A 20 21.42 -20.53 -16.19
CA ALA A 20 20.52 -21.07 -15.17
C ALA A 20 19.31 -20.17 -14.83
N PRO A 21 18.10 -20.75 -14.68
CA PRO A 21 16.98 -20.01 -14.10
C PRO A 21 17.40 -19.53 -12.70
N TYR A 22 17.10 -18.27 -12.40
CA TYR A 22 17.27 -17.76 -11.04
C TYR A 22 16.21 -18.41 -10.17
N ASP A 23 16.57 -19.42 -9.40
CA ASP A 23 15.63 -20.04 -8.47
C ASP A 23 15.38 -19.10 -7.27
N CYS A 24 14.11 -18.93 -6.94
CA CYS A 24 13.72 -18.24 -5.72
C CYS A 24 14.20 -19.05 -4.51
N PHE A 25 15.07 -18.49 -3.68
CA PHE A 25 15.62 -19.21 -2.51
C PHE A 25 14.58 -19.51 -1.41
N ILE A 26 13.34 -19.01 -1.52
CA ILE A 26 12.25 -19.26 -0.55
C ILE A 26 11.41 -20.46 -0.99
N CYS A 27 10.92 -20.45 -2.23
CA CYS A 27 10.03 -21.50 -2.76
C CYS A 27 10.73 -22.49 -3.69
N LEU A 28 12.00 -22.29 -3.99
CA LEU A 28 12.84 -23.13 -4.86
C LEU A 28 12.30 -23.30 -6.29
N THR A 29 11.36 -22.44 -6.70
CA THR A 29 10.84 -22.41 -8.07
C THR A 29 11.59 -21.39 -8.92
N PRO A 30 11.76 -21.66 -10.23
CA PRO A 30 12.45 -20.76 -11.14
C PRO A 30 11.68 -19.43 -11.25
N ILE A 31 12.39 -18.32 -11.12
CA ILE A 31 11.87 -17.00 -11.41
C ILE A 31 11.78 -16.86 -12.92
N THR A 32 10.65 -16.34 -13.41
CA THR A 32 10.43 -16.13 -14.84
C THR A 32 11.53 -15.25 -15.44
N VAL A 33 11.95 -15.56 -16.67
CA VAL A 33 13.05 -14.86 -17.37
C VAL A 33 12.81 -13.35 -17.49
N ASN A 34 11.55 -12.91 -17.52
CA ASN A 34 11.19 -11.50 -17.60
C ASN A 34 11.39 -10.71 -16.28
N MET A 35 11.69 -11.38 -15.16
CA MET A 35 11.92 -10.78 -13.83
C MET A 35 10.81 -9.84 -13.32
N TYR A 36 9.62 -9.87 -13.94
CA TYR A 36 8.54 -8.93 -13.64
C TYR A 36 8.04 -9.07 -12.20
N ASP A 37 7.95 -10.31 -11.73
CA ASP A 37 7.55 -10.66 -10.38
C ASP A 37 8.74 -10.92 -9.45
N ALA A 38 9.94 -10.49 -9.85
CA ALA A 38 11.15 -10.63 -9.05
C ALA A 38 11.44 -9.35 -8.26
N ALA A 39 11.98 -9.52 -7.06
CA ALA A 39 12.56 -8.46 -6.27
C ALA A 39 14.00 -8.84 -5.90
N ALA A 40 14.90 -7.86 -5.90
CA ALA A 40 16.23 -8.05 -5.35
C ALA A 40 16.21 -7.79 -3.84
N THR A 41 16.75 -8.71 -3.06
CA THR A 41 16.91 -8.50 -1.62
C THR A 41 17.86 -7.33 -1.33
N PRO A 42 17.53 -6.44 -0.38
CA PRO A 42 18.37 -5.26 -0.10
C PRO A 42 19.72 -5.63 0.55
N CYS A 43 19.85 -6.80 1.18
CA CYS A 43 21.10 -7.20 1.85
C CYS A 43 22.16 -7.76 0.89
N CYS A 44 21.73 -8.55 -0.10
CA CYS A 44 22.62 -9.43 -0.85
C CYS A 44 22.28 -9.50 -2.34
N THR A 45 21.37 -8.63 -2.80
CA THR A 45 20.95 -8.48 -4.21
C THR A 45 20.46 -9.77 -4.88
N ARG A 46 20.21 -10.82 -4.09
CA ARG A 46 19.67 -12.10 -4.58
C ARG A 46 18.24 -11.90 -5.04
N GLN A 47 17.93 -12.46 -6.21
CA GLN A 47 16.58 -12.46 -6.77
C GLN A 47 15.66 -13.39 -5.99
N VAL A 48 14.43 -12.95 -5.79
CA VAL A 48 13.37 -13.68 -5.07
C VAL A 48 12.03 -13.25 -5.65
N HIS A 49 11.03 -14.13 -5.66
CA HIS A 49 9.67 -13.71 -6.02
C HIS A 49 9.20 -12.60 -5.06
N ARG A 50 8.59 -11.56 -5.61
CA ARG A 50 8.08 -10.41 -4.86
C ARG A 50 7.09 -10.84 -3.79
N ALA A 51 6.17 -11.74 -4.13
CA ALA A 51 5.20 -12.31 -3.19
C ALA A 51 5.88 -13.09 -2.05
N CYS A 52 6.84 -13.96 -2.38
CA CYS A 52 7.59 -14.72 -1.38
C CYS A 52 8.40 -13.79 -0.46
N TYR A 53 9.01 -12.75 -1.01
CA TYR A 53 9.75 -11.76 -0.22
C TYR A 53 8.85 -11.02 0.77
N GLN A 54 7.67 -10.57 0.33
CA GLN A 54 6.71 -9.88 1.19
C GLN A 54 6.24 -10.79 2.33
N GLN A 55 5.80 -12.01 2.02
CA GLN A 55 5.37 -12.99 3.02
C GLN A 55 6.48 -13.30 4.03
N HIS A 56 7.71 -13.51 3.54
CA HIS A 56 8.87 -13.77 4.40
C HIS A 56 9.23 -12.59 5.29
N ALA A 57 9.23 -11.37 4.76
CA ALA A 57 9.52 -10.15 5.53
C ALA A 57 8.46 -9.87 6.61
N HIS A 58 7.21 -10.30 6.42
CA HIS A 58 6.19 -10.23 7.46
C HIS A 58 6.38 -11.27 8.57
N ALA A 59 6.90 -12.46 8.25
CA ALA A 59 7.09 -13.54 9.21
C ALA A 59 8.43 -13.46 9.96
N LEU A 60 9.49 -12.96 9.31
CA LEU A 60 10.86 -13.03 9.80
C LEU A 60 11.57 -11.68 9.63
N ALA A 61 12.30 -11.27 10.68
CA ALA A 61 13.07 -10.01 10.70
C ALA A 61 14.44 -10.09 9.99
N ALA A 62 14.70 -11.15 9.23
CA ALA A 62 15.99 -11.37 8.56
C ALA A 62 15.82 -12.01 7.18
N CYS A 63 16.77 -11.75 6.30
CA CYS A 63 16.78 -12.35 4.96
C CYS A 63 16.97 -13.87 5.02
N GLY A 64 16.12 -14.63 4.32
CA GLY A 64 16.23 -16.09 4.25
C GLY A 64 17.51 -16.62 3.60
N HIS A 65 18.22 -15.81 2.80
CA HIS A 65 19.48 -16.19 2.16
C HIS A 65 20.70 -15.78 2.98
N CYS A 66 20.90 -14.48 3.19
CA CYS A 66 22.10 -13.92 3.81
C CYS A 66 22.02 -13.89 5.35
N ARG A 67 20.85 -14.20 5.95
CA ARG A 67 20.51 -14.06 7.38
C ARG A 67 20.72 -12.67 7.99
N ARG A 68 21.08 -11.66 7.19
CA ARG A 68 21.18 -10.28 7.64
C ARG A 68 19.80 -9.81 8.09
N GLN A 69 19.74 -9.18 9.25
CA GLN A 69 18.53 -8.56 9.75
C GLN A 69 18.08 -7.48 8.75
N PHE A 70 16.79 -7.46 8.47
CA PHE A 70 16.21 -6.28 7.82
C PHE A 70 16.44 -5.11 8.77
N ALA A 71 16.86 -3.95 8.24
CA ALA A 71 16.95 -2.75 9.06
C ALA A 71 15.56 -2.52 9.66
N THR A 72 15.39 -2.86 10.92
CA THR A 72 14.16 -2.56 11.65
C THR A 72 14.00 -1.06 11.55
N GLN A 73 12.82 -0.60 11.16
CA GLN A 73 12.51 0.83 11.13
C GLN A 73 12.80 1.50 12.50
N ALA A 74 12.80 0.70 13.58
CA ALA A 74 13.27 1.08 14.92
C ALA A 74 14.75 1.57 14.98
N ALA A 75 15.66 1.06 14.15
CA ALA A 75 17.06 1.50 14.13
C ALA A 75 17.29 2.80 13.34
N ILE A 76 16.37 3.16 12.44
CA ILE A 76 16.43 4.40 11.66
C ILE A 76 15.91 5.58 12.51
N SER A 77 14.95 5.33 13.41
CA SER A 77 14.41 6.35 14.33
C SER A 77 15.43 6.92 15.32
N LEU A 78 16.53 6.22 15.64
CA LEU A 78 17.51 6.71 16.61
C LEU A 78 18.51 7.75 16.03
N ARG A 79 18.54 7.95 14.70
CA ARG A 79 19.57 8.77 14.04
C ARG A 79 19.10 10.07 13.42
N ASN A 80 17.80 10.39 13.44
CA ASN A 80 17.32 11.60 12.76
C ASN A 80 16.22 12.34 13.55
N PRO A 81 16.53 13.49 14.19
CA PRO A 81 15.56 14.27 14.96
C PRO A 81 14.35 14.76 14.15
N LEU A 82 14.54 15.07 12.87
CA LEU A 82 13.50 15.57 11.97
C LEU A 82 12.38 14.56 11.65
N ILE A 83 12.66 13.25 11.72
CA ILE A 83 11.66 12.21 11.45
C ILE A 83 10.71 12.05 12.65
N ASN A 84 11.17 12.40 13.86
CA ASN A 84 10.42 12.20 15.09
C ASN A 84 9.25 13.19 15.22
N GLU A 85 9.47 14.45 14.80
CA GLU A 85 8.40 15.46 14.75
C GLU A 85 7.34 15.13 13.69
N ASP A 86 7.75 14.73 12.49
CA ASP A 86 6.82 14.33 11.42
C ASP A 86 5.99 13.09 11.80
N LEU A 87 6.58 12.13 12.52
CA LEU A 87 5.87 10.98 13.05
C LEU A 87 4.89 11.39 14.16
N ALA A 88 5.29 12.29 15.06
CA ALA A 88 4.41 12.80 16.11
C ALA A 88 3.22 13.56 15.52
N ILE A 89 3.43 14.41 14.51
CA ILE A 89 2.35 15.12 13.81
C ILE A 89 1.39 14.15 13.14
N ARG A 90 1.90 13.13 12.43
CA ARG A 90 1.07 12.10 11.79
C ARG A 90 0.29 11.26 12.79
N GLU A 91 0.89 10.95 13.94
CA GLU A 91 0.23 10.19 15.00
C GLU A 91 -0.90 11.00 15.66
N VAL A 92 -0.69 12.30 15.88
CA VAL A 92 -1.75 13.22 16.35
C VAL A 92 -2.89 13.28 15.33
N GLN A 93 -2.58 13.41 14.04
CA GLN A 93 -3.60 13.40 12.98
C GLN A 93 -4.37 12.08 12.93
N ARG A 94 -3.68 10.95 13.12
CA ARG A 94 -4.31 9.62 13.17
C ARG A 94 -5.26 9.50 14.35
N GLN A 95 -4.83 9.92 15.53
CA GLN A 95 -5.67 9.89 16.74
C GLN A 95 -6.90 10.80 16.61
N GLN A 96 -6.75 11.98 16.03
CA GLN A 96 -7.87 12.86 15.75
C GLN A 96 -8.89 12.20 14.81
N ALA A 97 -8.42 11.61 13.71
CA ALA A 97 -9.30 10.92 12.77
C ALA A 97 -10.04 9.73 13.42
N ILE A 98 -9.39 9.00 14.32
CA ILE A 98 -10.03 7.91 15.08
C ILE A 98 -11.12 8.46 16.00
N GLN A 99 -10.83 9.52 16.76
CA GLN A 99 -11.83 10.17 17.63
C GLN A 99 -13.04 10.69 16.84
N ASP A 100 -12.79 11.29 15.68
CA ASP A 100 -13.86 11.79 14.81
C ASP A 100 -14.74 10.64 14.30
N LEU A 101 -14.12 9.51 13.91
CA LEU A 101 -14.85 8.31 13.48
C LEU A 101 -15.63 7.67 14.64
N GLU A 102 -15.05 7.60 15.83
CA GLU A 102 -15.74 7.10 17.03
C GLU A 102 -16.94 7.97 17.40
N ALA A 103 -16.84 9.30 17.26
CA ALA A 103 -17.95 10.21 17.46
C ALA A 103 -19.10 9.97 16.47
N LEU A 104 -18.79 9.57 15.23
CA LEU A 104 -19.79 9.19 14.23
C LEU A 104 -20.46 7.84 14.52
N LEU A 105 -19.77 6.96 15.26
CA LEU A 105 -20.27 5.63 15.65
C LEU A 105 -21.04 5.65 16.98
N GLN A 106 -21.09 6.78 17.70
CA GLN A 106 -21.88 6.88 18.92
C GLN A 106 -23.37 6.66 18.59
N PRO A 107 -24.04 5.71 19.28
CA PRO A 107 -25.44 5.41 19.00
C PRO A 107 -26.31 6.64 19.24
N GLY A 108 -27.11 7.02 18.25
CA GLY A 108 -27.93 8.25 18.26
C GLY A 108 -27.28 9.45 17.55
N ALA A 109 -26.00 9.42 17.21
CA ALA A 109 -25.33 10.55 16.55
C ALA A 109 -25.82 10.78 15.11
N LEU A 110 -26.12 9.70 14.39
CA LEU A 110 -26.70 9.78 13.04
C LEU A 110 -28.16 10.26 13.10
N GLU A 111 -28.94 9.74 14.04
CA GLU A 111 -30.32 10.13 14.28
C GLU A 111 -30.44 11.60 14.68
N ALA A 112 -29.56 12.10 15.55
CA ALA A 112 -29.50 13.51 15.95
C ALA A 112 -29.15 14.42 14.76
N ARG A 113 -28.22 14.01 13.90
CA ARG A 113 -27.87 14.74 12.67
C ARG A 113 -29.02 14.75 11.67
N ILE A 114 -29.71 13.63 11.48
CA ILE A 114 -30.90 13.54 10.62
C ILE A 114 -31.99 14.46 11.16
N GLN A 115 -32.27 14.43 12.47
CA GLN A 115 -33.26 15.32 13.09
C GLN A 115 -32.90 16.79 12.88
N GLN A 116 -31.65 17.19 13.08
CA GLN A 116 -31.20 18.57 12.89
C GLN A 116 -31.40 19.03 11.43
N VAL A 117 -31.05 18.19 10.46
CA VAL A 117 -31.26 18.47 9.03
C VAL A 117 -32.76 18.55 8.71
N CYS A 118 -33.57 17.60 9.18
CA CYS A 118 -35.02 17.60 8.99
C CYS A 118 -35.68 18.87 9.56
N VAL A 119 -35.27 19.30 10.75
CA VAL A 119 -35.76 20.53 11.40
C VAL A 119 -35.37 21.75 10.57
N PHE A 120 -34.13 21.84 10.10
CA PHE A 120 -33.67 22.95 9.25
C PHE A 120 -34.47 23.04 7.94
N PHE A 121 -34.66 21.91 7.25
CA PHE A 121 -35.47 21.85 6.02
C PHE A 121 -36.94 22.21 6.28
N TYR A 122 -37.53 21.77 7.40
CA TYR A 122 -38.91 22.08 7.74
C TYR A 122 -39.11 23.58 7.98
N PHE A 123 -38.23 24.21 8.75
CA PHE A 123 -38.31 25.65 9.02
C PHE A 123 -38.07 26.50 7.78
N THR A 124 -37.07 26.16 6.97
CA THR A 124 -36.79 26.90 5.72
C THR A 124 -37.92 26.77 4.71
N ASN A 125 -38.46 25.57 4.50
CA ASN A 125 -39.59 25.37 3.59
C ASN A 125 -40.89 26.01 4.09
N ARG A 126 -41.13 26.00 5.41
CA ARG A 126 -42.28 26.70 6.01
C ARG A 126 -42.17 28.21 5.84
N CYS A 127 -41.00 28.78 6.10
CA CYS A 127 -40.73 30.21 5.93
C CYS A 127 -40.89 30.65 4.46
N LEU A 128 -40.35 29.87 3.51
CA LEU A 128 -40.54 30.08 2.06
C LEU A 128 -42.02 30.01 1.65
N ARG A 129 -42.78 29.03 2.15
CA ARG A 129 -44.23 28.91 1.88
C ARG A 129 -45.04 30.08 2.44
N GLU A 130 -44.70 30.55 3.63
CA GLU A 130 -45.38 31.70 4.25
C GLU A 130 -45.04 33.01 3.51
N HIS A 131 -43.84 33.13 2.95
CA HIS A 131 -43.45 34.26 2.12
C HIS A 131 -44.15 34.27 0.75
N LEU A 132 -44.31 33.10 0.12
CA LEU A 132 -45.01 32.94 -1.16
C LEU A 132 -46.54 33.13 -1.07
N ARG A 133 -47.14 32.97 0.12
CA ARG A 133 -48.58 33.24 0.33
C ARG A 133 -48.92 34.73 0.50
N LYS A 134 -47.91 35.59 0.69
CA LYS A 134 -48.08 37.04 0.91
C LYS A 134 -47.84 37.87 -0.35
N ILE A 135 -47.55 37.22 -1.48
CA ILE A 135 -47.46 37.79 -2.83
C ILE A 135 -48.71 37.35 -3.59
#